data_AF-A0A7K2EI94-F1
#
_entry.id   AF-A0A7K2EI94-F1
#
_cell.length_a   1.000
_cell.length_b   1.000
_cell.length_c   1.000
_cell.angle_alpha   90.00
_cell.angle_beta   90.00
_cell.angle_gamma   90.00
#
_symmetry.space_group_name_H-M   'P 1'
#
loop_
_entity.id
_entity.type
_entity.pdbx_description
1 polymer ?
#
loop_
_entity_poly.entity_id
_entity_poly.type
_entity_poly.pdbx_seq_one_letter_code
_entity_poly.pdbx_strand_id
1 'polypeptide(L)' 'MDKASKQRIINEGTYSVLESLGCFERIGQETDGYWIWEPHEDFPDNLSSSQQELLLRAGILSYFDRYLNP' A
#
# COMPACT_ATOMS: atom_id res chain seq x y z
N MET A 1 15.64 12.10 -10.24
CA MET A 1 14.27 11.60 -10.08
C MET A 1 13.34 12.77 -9.83
N ASP A 2 12.35 12.95 -10.69
CA ASP A 2 11.36 14.03 -10.57
C ASP A 2 10.33 13.75 -9.46
N LYS A 3 9.46 14.73 -9.21
CA LYS A 3 8.41 14.65 -8.17
C LYS A 3 7.42 13.51 -8.42
N ALA A 4 7.04 13.27 -9.68
CA ALA A 4 6.06 12.25 -10.04
C ALA A 4 6.61 10.84 -9.77
N SER A 5 7.85 10.61 -10.16
CA SER A 5 8.57 9.35 -9.91
C SER A 5 8.74 9.07 -8.42
N LYS A 6 9.07 10.10 -7.61
CA LYS A 6 9.12 9.99 -6.15
C LYS A 6 7.75 9.59 -5.58
N GLN A 7 6.67 10.22 -6.05
CA GLN A 7 5.33 9.92 -5.58
C GLN A 7 4.91 8.49 -5.94
N ARG A 8 5.24 8.00 -7.14
CA ARG A 8 4.96 6.61 -7.53
C ARG A 8 5.64 5.61 -6.59
N ILE A 9 6.91 5.79 -6.27
CA ILE A 9 7.64 4.91 -5.35
C ILE A 9 7.01 4.91 -3.95
N ILE A 10 6.60 6.08 -3.46
CA ILE A 10 5.92 6.19 -2.16
C ILE A 10 4.58 5.42 -2.20
N ASN A 11 3.82 5.56 -3.30
CA ASN A 11 2.56 4.86 -3.49
C ASN A 11 2.77 3.33 -3.56
N GLU A 12 3.77 2.84 -4.28
CA GLU A 12 4.12 1.41 -4.35
C GLU A 12 4.39 0.80 -2.97
N GLY A 13 5.21 1.47 -2.16
CA GLY A 13 5.49 1.03 -0.79
C GLY A 13 4.24 1.04 0.07
N THR A 14 3.41 2.08 -0.08
CA THR A 14 2.14 2.23 0.64
C THR A 14 1.18 1.09 0.30
N TYR A 15 0.93 0.83 -0.98
CA TYR A 15 -0.01 -0.20 -1.41
C TYR A 15 0.51 -1.61 -1.12
N SER A 16 1.82 -1.84 -1.19
CA SER A 16 2.42 -3.12 -0.76
C SER A 16 2.19 -3.39 0.74
N VAL A 17 2.23 -2.33 1.56
CA VAL A 17 1.89 -2.42 2.98
C VAL A 17 0.39 -2.70 3.16
N LEU A 18 -0.48 -2.01 2.44
CA LEU A 18 -1.93 -2.17 2.56
C LEU A 18 -2.43 -3.52 2.00
N GLU A 19 -1.75 -4.09 1.02
CA GLU A 19 -1.98 -5.46 0.55
C GLU A 19 -1.76 -6.48 1.69
N SER A 20 -0.74 -6.26 2.54
CA SER A 20 -0.53 -7.15 3.69
C SER A 20 -1.71 -7.17 4.67
N LEU A 21 -2.52 -6.10 4.68
CA LEU A 21 -3.75 -5.97 5.46
C LEU A 21 -5.01 -6.45 4.70
N GLY A 22 -4.88 -6.91 3.45
CA GLY A 22 -6.01 -7.32 2.61
C GLY A 22 -6.82 -6.13 2.06
N CYS A 23 -6.25 -4.93 2.05
CA CYS A 23 -6.94 -3.72 1.63
C CYS A 23 -6.81 -3.42 0.13
N PHE A 24 -5.70 -3.86 -0.48
CA PHE A 24 -5.39 -3.67 -1.89
C PHE A 24 -4.85 -4.97 -2.48
N GLU A 25 -4.98 -5.12 -3.79
CA GLU A 25 -4.41 -6.23 -4.54
C GLU A 25 -3.67 -5.76 -5.81
N ARG A 26 -2.64 -6.51 -6.22
CA ARG A 26 -1.94 -6.31 -7.48
C ARG A 26 -2.69 -7.02 -8.60
N ILE A 27 -3.22 -6.26 -9.56
CA ILE A 27 -4.02 -6.81 -10.67
C ILE A 27 -3.26 -6.86 -12.01
N GLY A 28 -2.07 -6.28 -12.06
CA GLY A 28 -1.24 -6.26 -13.26
C GLY A 28 -0.02 -5.37 -13.06
N GLN A 29 0.82 -5.27 -14.09
CA GLN A 29 2.03 -4.47 -14.06
C GLN A 29 2.05 -3.52 -15.28
N GLU A 30 2.40 -2.27 -15.05
CA GLU A 30 2.64 -1.30 -16.11
C GLU A 30 3.95 -1.58 -16.85
N THR A 31 4.09 -1.03 -18.06
CA THR A 31 5.27 -1.24 -18.91
C THR A 31 6.57 -0.69 -18.32
N ASP A 32 6.47 0.25 -17.38
CA ASP A 32 7.60 0.84 -16.67
C ASP A 32 7.91 0.13 -15.34
N GLY A 33 7.23 -1.00 -15.05
CA GLY A 33 7.53 -1.91 -13.95
C GLY A 33 6.77 -1.65 -12.65
N TYR A 34 5.95 -0.61 -12.59
CA TYR A 34 5.08 -0.34 -11.43
C TYR A 34 3.85 -1.24 -11.43
N TRP A 35 3.32 -1.54 -10.24
CA TRP A 35 2.14 -2.38 -10.11
C TRP A 35 0.86 -1.57 -10.32
N ILE A 36 -0.14 -2.21 -10.92
CA ILE A 36 -1.50 -1.71 -10.97
C ILE A 36 -2.21 -2.24 -9.73
N TRP A 37 -2.70 -1.33 -8.91
CA TRP A 37 -3.31 -1.62 -7.61
C TRP A 37 -4.81 -1.41 -7.67
N GLU A 38 -5.57 -2.40 -7.19
CA GLU A 38 -7.02 -2.31 -7.03
C GLU A 38 -7.36 -2.33 -5.53
N PRO A 39 -8.15 -1.39 -5.01
CA PRO A 39 -8.68 -1.47 -3.65
C PRO A 39 -9.71 -2.60 -3.57
N HIS A 40 -9.73 -3.31 -2.44
CA HIS A 40 -10.80 -4.28 -2.17
C HIS A 40 -12.15 -3.53 -2.06
N GLU A 41 -13.28 -4.17 -2.43
CA GLU A 41 -14.60 -3.53 -2.45
C GLU A 41 -15.01 -2.85 -1.12
N ASP A 42 -14.49 -3.37 0.00
CA ASP A 42 -14.76 -2.88 1.34
C ASP A 42 -13.77 -1.79 1.82
N PHE A 43 -12.79 -1.42 0.99
CA PHE A 43 -11.80 -0.43 1.38
C PHE A 43 -12.42 0.99 1.35
N PRO A 44 -12.33 1.75 2.45
CA PRO A 44 -12.98 3.05 2.55
C PRO A 44 -12.30 4.10 1.66
N ASP A 45 -13.07 4.68 0.74
CA ASP A 45 -12.62 5.73 -0.19
C ASP A 45 -12.39 7.10 0.48
N ASN A 46 -12.88 7.30 1.71
CA ASN A 46 -12.97 8.61 2.37
C ASN A 46 -12.26 8.67 3.73
N LEU A 47 -11.06 8.09 3.81
CA LEU A 47 -10.22 8.15 5.02
C LEU A 47 -9.64 9.55 5.23
N SER A 48 -9.75 10.07 6.45
CA SER A 48 -8.99 11.26 6.89
C SER A 48 -7.48 10.97 6.93
N SER A 49 -6.64 12.01 6.85
CA SER A 49 -5.18 11.86 6.93
C SER A 49 -4.71 11.06 8.16
N SER A 50 -5.35 11.27 9.32
CA SER A 50 -5.03 10.53 10.54
C SER A 50 -5.38 9.05 10.46
N GLN A 51 -6.48 8.69 9.79
CA GLN A 51 -6.85 7.29 9.59
C GLN A 51 -5.93 6.61 8.56
N GLN A 52 -5.53 7.33 7.50
CA GLN A 52 -4.55 6.85 6.53
C GLN A 52 -3.21 6.57 7.22
N GLU A 53 -2.74 7.47 8.09
CA GLU A 53 -1.51 7.28 8.85
C GLU A 53 -1.59 6.07 9.80
N LEU A 54 -2.73 5.89 10.48
CA LEU A 54 -2.95 4.74 11.35
C LEU A 54 -2.91 3.41 10.56
N LEU A 55 -3.57 3.35 9.41
CA LEU A 55 -3.59 2.17 8.53
C LEU A 55 -2.20 1.85 8.00
N LEU A 56 -1.45 2.86 7.55
CA LEU A 56 -0.06 2.72 7.13
C LEU A 56 0.80 2.12 8.25
N ARG A 57 0.71 2.67 9.47
CA ARG A 57 1.45 2.15 10.63
C ARG A 57 1.06 0.71 10.95
N ALA A 58 -0.24 0.40 10.95
CA ALA A 58 -0.74 -0.95 11.21
C ALA A 58 -0.23 -1.96 10.16
N GLY A 59 -0.23 -1.57 8.90
CA GLY A 59 0.25 -2.43 7.81
C GLY A 59 1.75 -2.67 7.91
N ILE A 60 2.55 -1.64 8.22
CA ILE A 60 4.00 -1.82 8.42
C ILE A 60 4.26 -2.83 9.55
N LEU A 61 3.57 -2.68 10.68
CA LEU A 61 3.71 -3.60 11.81
C LEU A 61 3.26 -5.02 11.43
N SER A 62 2.12 -5.18 10.77
CA SER A 62 1.62 -6.49 10.32
C SER A 62 2.56 -7.17 9.32
N TYR A 63 3.14 -6.40 8.39
CA TYR A 63 4.13 -6.91 7.45
C TYR A 63 5.34 -7.49 8.20
N PHE A 64 5.90 -6.75 9.16
CA PHE A 64 7.09 -7.21 9.91
C PHE A 64 6.78 -8.30 10.92
N ASP A 65 5.58 -8.37 11.49
CA ASP A 65 5.18 -9.42 12.43
C ASP A 65 5.37 -10.82 11.83
N ARG A 66 5.04 -10.99 10.54
CA ARG A 66 5.24 -12.24 9.78
C ARG A 66 6.70 -12.69 9.66
N TYR A 67 7.66 -11.77 9.83
CA TYR A 67 9.09 -12.07 9.75
C TYR A 67 9.76 -12.10 11.13
N LEU A 68 9.19 -11.42 12.13
CA LEU A 68 9.74 -11.35 13.49
C LEU A 68 9.19 -12.46 14.38
N ASN A 69 7.98 -12.97 14.11
CA ASN A 69 7.31 -14.03 14.86
C ASN A 69 6.86 -15.17 13.91
N PRO A 70 7.79 -16.03 13.46
CA PRO A 70 7.51 -17.11 12.50
C PRO A 70 6.73 -18.30 13.08
#